data_AF-A0A2T7NUH8-F1
#
_entry.id   AF-A0A2T7NUH8-F1
#
_cell.length_a   1.000
_cell.length_b   1.000
_cell.length_c   1.000
_cell.angle_alpha   90.00
_cell.angle_beta   90.00
_cell.angle_gamma   90.00
#
_symmetry.space_group_name_H-M   'P 1'
#
loop_
_entity.id
_entity.type
_entity.pdbx_description
1 polymer ?
#
loop_
_entity_poly.entity_id
_entity_poly.type
_entity_poly.pdbx_seq_one_letter_code
_entity_poly.pdbx_strand_id
1 'polypeptide(L)'
;MYTYRLTQLVLHFGKSDTNGSEHSVDGNSFAAEIQFIAYNSDLYKSMADAIQVPYGIAIIAVFVEVGEEDNEAFRILVEHAKQVPWQGQKSTVQKLPVWSLLPDTNYYLTYEGSLTQPACHETVTWVLFNKPVYVDKQQLNTLRQLRKRLYGEETVTQLAGNHRPTMPLNNRAVRTNINYPTTYKESECVQKEDKAAARHAVQKKERVKKNGRSERWDYV
;
A
#
# COMPACT_ATOMS: atom_id res chain seq x y z
N MET A 1 14.76 -9.52 -17.97
CA MET A 1 14.34 -8.39 -17.12
C MET A 1 13.35 -7.59 -17.93
N TYR A 2 12.16 -7.31 -17.40
CA TYR A 2 11.14 -6.52 -18.11
C TYR A 2 11.30 -5.03 -17.78
N THR A 3 11.00 -4.18 -18.75
CA THR A 3 10.94 -2.73 -18.59
C THR A 3 9.51 -2.31 -18.25
N TYR A 4 9.37 -1.53 -17.18
CA TYR A 4 8.09 -0.93 -16.78
C TYR A 4 8.13 0.57 -17.02
N ARG A 5 7.07 1.10 -17.64
CA ARG A 5 6.94 2.54 -17.92
C ARG A 5 6.01 3.20 -16.90
N LEU A 6 6.55 4.15 -16.15
CA LEU A 6 5.80 4.98 -15.21
C LEU A 6 4.72 5.79 -15.94
N THR A 7 3.49 5.75 -15.43
CA THR A 7 2.33 6.46 -16.00
C THR A 7 1.70 7.44 -15.03
N GLN A 8 1.62 7.08 -13.75
CA GLN A 8 0.90 7.85 -12.76
C GLN A 8 1.64 7.86 -11.42
N LEU A 9 1.51 8.98 -10.72
CA LEU A 9 1.85 9.13 -9.31
C LEU A 9 0.55 9.42 -8.56
N VAL A 10 0.25 8.62 -7.54
CA VAL A 10 -0.93 8.77 -6.70
C VAL A 10 -0.49 9.03 -5.25
N LEU A 11 -1.17 9.97 -4.59
CA LEU A 11 -0.94 10.32 -3.19
C LEU A 11 -2.15 9.88 -2.35
N HIS A 12 -1.90 9.04 -1.37
CA HIS A 12 -2.83 8.70 -0.30
C HIS A 12 -2.38 9.39 0.98
N PHE A 13 -3.27 10.07 1.69
CA PHE A 13 -2.91 10.81 2.89
C PHE A 13 -4.02 10.87 3.93
N GLY A 14 -3.58 10.99 5.18
CA GLY A 14 -4.41 10.95 6.36
C GLY A 14 -4.87 12.31 6.86
N LYS A 15 -5.82 12.29 7.79
CA LYS A 15 -6.18 13.46 8.59
C LYS A 15 -5.17 13.74 9.71
N SER A 16 -4.39 12.74 10.11
CA SER A 16 -3.34 12.82 11.12
C SER A 16 -1.98 12.40 10.56
N ASP A 17 -0.94 12.61 11.36
CA ASP A 17 0.46 12.28 11.00
C ASP A 17 0.74 10.76 11.09
N THR A 18 -0.23 9.94 11.50
CA THR A 18 -0.06 8.51 11.81
C THR A 18 -1.11 7.59 11.16
N ASN A 19 -1.97 8.11 10.28
CA ASN A 19 -3.05 7.32 9.68
C ASN A 19 -3.43 7.84 8.29
N GLY A 20 -2.60 7.52 7.30
CA GLY A 20 -2.74 8.03 5.94
C GLY A 20 -2.18 7.16 4.83
N SER A 21 -1.24 6.27 5.14
CA SER A 21 -0.77 5.25 4.20
C SER A 21 -1.81 4.14 4.00
N GLU A 22 -1.81 3.50 2.83
CA GLU A 22 -2.65 2.32 2.57
C GLU A 22 -2.00 1.07 3.17
N HIS A 23 -0.69 0.95 3.01
CA HIS A 23 0.10 -0.09 3.66
C HIS A 23 0.40 0.26 5.11
N SER A 24 0.62 -0.77 5.91
CA SER A 24 1.12 -0.66 7.28
C SER A 24 2.25 -1.65 7.50
N VAL A 25 3.12 -1.34 8.46
CA VAL A 25 4.21 -2.23 8.90
C VAL A 25 3.99 -2.52 10.38
N ASP A 26 3.82 -3.79 10.73
CA ASP A 26 3.48 -4.24 12.08
C ASP A 26 2.28 -3.51 12.70
N GLY A 27 1.28 -3.22 11.85
CA GLY A 27 0.06 -2.50 12.23
C GLY A 27 0.22 -0.98 12.34
N ASN A 28 1.42 -0.43 12.11
CA ASN A 28 1.67 1.01 12.13
C ASN A 28 1.47 1.61 10.73
N SER A 29 0.65 2.66 10.65
CA SER A 29 0.43 3.47 9.45
C SER A 29 1.29 4.74 9.49
N PHE A 30 1.53 5.33 8.32
CA PHE A 30 2.29 6.55 8.11
C PHE A 30 1.37 7.72 7.74
N ALA A 31 1.89 8.95 7.73
CA ALA A 31 1.11 10.16 7.44
C ALA A 31 0.51 10.15 6.02
N ALA A 32 1.24 9.57 5.06
CA ALA A 32 0.84 9.43 3.67
C ALA A 32 1.62 8.29 2.97
N GLU A 33 1.22 7.97 1.75
CA GLU A 33 1.87 7.02 0.85
C GLU A 33 1.86 7.55 -0.58
N ILE A 34 3.00 7.48 -1.26
CA ILE A 34 3.17 7.78 -2.68
C ILE A 34 3.20 6.47 -3.44
N GLN A 35 2.37 6.35 -4.47
CA GLN A 35 2.32 5.19 -5.35
C GLN A 35 2.72 5.58 -6.77
N PHE A 36 3.83 5.03 -7.24
CA PHE A 36 4.31 5.15 -8.61
C PHE A 36 3.79 3.96 -9.41
N ILE A 37 2.81 4.20 -10.26
CA ILE A 37 2.12 3.16 -11.04
C ILE A 37 2.77 3.08 -12.42
N ALA A 38 3.25 1.89 -12.76
CA ALA A 38 3.90 1.59 -14.03
C ALA A 38 3.31 0.33 -14.66
N TYR A 39 3.35 0.25 -15.99
CA TYR A 39 2.92 -0.96 -16.72
C TYR A 39 4.11 -1.59 -17.46
N ASN A 40 4.05 -2.90 -17.67
CA ASN A 40 5.07 -3.64 -18.43
C ASN A 40 5.02 -3.22 -19.91
N SER A 41 5.96 -2.37 -20.33
CA SER A 41 5.97 -1.79 -21.68
C SER A 41 6.59 -2.72 -22.73
N ASP A 42 7.26 -3.79 -22.30
CA ASP A 42 7.81 -4.78 -23.23
C ASP A 42 6.70 -5.70 -23.75
N LEU A 43 5.67 -5.95 -22.94
CA LEU A 43 4.57 -6.86 -23.25
C LEU A 43 3.29 -6.16 -23.70
N TYR A 44 3.05 -4.93 -23.23
CA TYR A 44 1.79 -4.22 -23.48
C TYR A 44 2.04 -2.84 -24.08
N LYS A 45 1.14 -2.43 -24.99
CA LYS A 45 1.21 -1.13 -25.66
C LYS A 45 0.73 0.02 -24.78
N SER A 46 -0.11 -0.29 -23.81
CA SER A 46 -0.73 0.70 -22.94
C SER A 46 -1.02 0.14 -21.55
N MET A 47 -1.18 1.04 -20.57
CA MET A 47 -1.65 0.69 -19.23
C MET A 47 -3.05 0.05 -19.25
N ALA A 48 -3.91 0.46 -20.19
CA ALA A 48 -5.27 -0.08 -20.32
C ALA A 48 -5.29 -1.55 -20.74
N ASP A 49 -4.29 -1.99 -21.53
CA ASP A 49 -4.12 -3.40 -21.90
C ASP A 49 -3.50 -4.20 -20.74
N ALA A 50 -2.51 -3.60 -20.07
CA ALA A 50 -1.76 -4.25 -19.00
C ALA A 50 -2.57 -4.46 -17.71
N ILE A 51 -3.54 -3.59 -17.40
CA ILE A 51 -4.31 -3.65 -16.15
C ILE A 51 -5.19 -4.90 -16.04
N GLN A 52 -5.51 -5.55 -17.17
CA GLN A 52 -6.43 -6.69 -17.25
C GLN A 52 -5.73 -8.05 -17.13
N VAL A 53 -4.40 -8.05 -17.03
CA VAL A 53 -3.57 -9.27 -17.10
C VAL A 53 -2.63 -9.36 -15.91
N PRO A 54 -2.42 -10.56 -15.34
CA PRO A 54 -1.50 -10.74 -14.22
C PRO A 54 -0.09 -10.21 -14.54
N TYR A 55 0.56 -9.58 -13.56
CA TYR A 55 1.91 -9.02 -13.67
C TYR A 55 2.05 -7.87 -14.69
N GLY A 56 0.94 -7.36 -15.24
CA GLY A 56 0.96 -6.26 -16.18
C GLY A 56 1.31 -4.92 -15.53
N ILE A 57 1.05 -4.78 -14.22
CA ILE A 57 1.28 -3.55 -13.46
C ILE A 57 2.33 -3.79 -12.38
N ALA A 58 3.23 -2.81 -12.21
CA ALA A 58 4.11 -2.70 -11.05
C ALA A 58 3.82 -1.39 -10.33
N ILE A 59 3.65 -1.43 -9.01
CA ILE A 59 3.48 -0.24 -8.18
C ILE A 59 4.61 -0.17 -7.16
N ILE A 60 5.37 0.93 -7.20
CA ILE A 60 6.30 1.28 -6.14
C ILE A 60 5.55 2.12 -5.12
N ALA A 61 5.52 1.65 -3.87
CA ALA A 61 4.94 2.35 -2.73
C ALA A 61 6.06 2.93 -1.86
N VAL A 62 5.93 4.21 -1.52
CA VAL A 62 6.85 4.94 -0.63
C VAL A 62 6.04 5.56 0.49
N PHE A 63 6.39 5.22 1.73
CA PHE A 63 5.80 5.85 2.90
C PHE A 63 6.27 7.30 3.04
N VAL A 64 5.40 8.14 3.59
CA VAL A 64 5.69 9.55 3.88
C VAL A 64 5.50 9.79 5.37
N GLU A 65 6.53 10.30 6.01
CA GLU A 65 6.54 10.62 7.44
C GLU A 65 6.80 12.13 7.65
N VAL A 66 6.29 12.68 8.75
CA VAL A 66 6.57 14.07 9.11
C VAL A 66 8.00 14.17 9.64
N GLY A 67 8.79 15.06 9.05
CA GLY A 67 10.15 15.36 9.47
C GLY A 67 10.43 16.87 9.48
N GLU A 68 11.71 17.23 9.53
CA GLU A 68 12.18 18.62 9.46
C GLU A 68 12.56 19.02 8.01
N GLU A 69 12.53 18.07 7.08
CA GLU A 69 12.95 18.23 5.70
C GLU A 69 11.90 18.90 4.81
N ASP A 70 12.28 19.98 4.11
CA ASP A 70 11.51 20.50 2.97
C ASP A 70 11.84 19.68 1.72
N ASN A 71 11.06 18.63 1.46
CA ASN A 71 11.20 17.84 0.24
C ASN A 71 10.75 18.68 -0.98
N GLU A 72 11.69 19.06 -1.85
CA GLU A 72 11.45 19.95 -3.00
C GLU A 72 10.36 19.40 -3.94
N ALA A 73 10.43 18.13 -4.31
CA ALA A 73 9.45 17.53 -5.20
C ALA A 73 8.06 17.51 -4.57
N PHE A 74 7.98 17.19 -3.27
CA PHE A 74 6.73 17.20 -2.54
C PHE A 74 6.16 18.63 -2.43
N ARG A 75 7.01 19.63 -2.19
CA ARG A 75 6.63 21.05 -2.19
C ARG A 75 5.99 21.45 -3.50
N ILE A 76 6.61 21.08 -4.63
CA ILE A 76 6.05 21.35 -5.97
C ILE A 76 4.66 20.73 -6.11
N LEU A 77 4.47 19.47 -5.72
CA LEU A 77 3.17 18.80 -5.77
C LEU A 77 2.13 19.53 -4.92
N VAL A 78 2.49 19.93 -3.71
CA VAL A 78 1.62 20.65 -2.77
C VAL A 78 1.23 22.03 -3.29
N GLU A 79 2.16 22.80 -3.85
CA GLU A 79 1.87 24.11 -4.44
C GLU A 79 0.92 24.01 -5.64
N HIS A 80 1.09 22.99 -6.49
CA HIS A 80 0.14 22.74 -7.57
C HIS A 80 -1.21 22.25 -7.07
N ALA A 81 -1.25 21.45 -6.00
CA ALA A 81 -2.50 20.99 -5.39
C ALA A 81 -3.36 22.15 -4.88
N LYS A 82 -2.76 23.22 -4.32
CA LYS A 82 -3.46 24.44 -3.91
C LYS A 82 -4.23 25.12 -5.06
N GLN A 83 -3.76 24.96 -6.30
CA GLN A 83 -4.39 25.53 -7.50
C GLN A 83 -5.56 24.69 -8.02
N VAL A 84 -5.69 23.45 -7.56
CA VAL A 84 -6.76 22.52 -7.95
C VAL A 84 -7.57 22.05 -6.74
N PRO A 85 -8.16 22.96 -5.94
CA PRO A 85 -8.86 22.60 -4.71
C PRO A 85 -10.15 21.80 -4.94
N TRP A 86 -10.63 21.69 -6.19
CA TRP A 86 -11.88 21.03 -6.54
C TRP A 86 -11.68 19.87 -7.52
N GLN A 87 -12.53 18.85 -7.38
CA GLN A 87 -12.54 17.68 -8.26
C GLN A 87 -12.72 18.09 -9.74
N GLY A 88 -11.89 17.51 -10.61
CA GLY A 88 -11.92 17.74 -12.06
C GLY A 88 -11.01 18.88 -12.53
N GLN A 89 -10.53 19.74 -11.61
CA GLN A 89 -9.51 20.72 -11.94
C GLN A 89 -8.17 20.06 -12.22
N LYS A 90 -7.37 20.70 -13.06
CA LYS A 90 -6.04 20.22 -13.48
C LYS A 90 -5.08 21.40 -13.46
N SER A 91 -3.83 21.13 -13.09
CA SER A 91 -2.71 22.07 -13.18
C SER A 91 -1.54 21.33 -13.82
N THR A 92 -0.74 22.05 -14.61
CA THR A 92 0.41 21.49 -15.32
C THR A 92 1.67 21.72 -14.49
N VAL A 93 2.28 20.62 -14.01
CA VAL A 93 3.56 20.66 -13.31
C VAL A 93 4.69 20.54 -14.33
N GLN A 94 5.59 21.52 -14.37
CA GLN A 94 6.81 21.45 -15.18
C GLN A 94 8.00 21.05 -14.30
N LYS A 95 8.87 20.15 -14.80
CA LYS A 95 10.13 19.75 -14.14
C LYS A 95 9.97 19.23 -12.70
N LEU A 96 9.25 18.13 -12.51
CA LEU A 96 9.17 17.45 -11.21
C LEU A 96 10.39 16.51 -11.02
N PRO A 97 11.26 16.71 -10.01
CA PRO A 97 12.38 15.80 -9.76
C PRO A 97 11.88 14.54 -9.02
N VAL A 98 11.31 13.60 -9.78
CA VAL A 98 10.70 12.35 -9.28
C VAL A 98 11.60 11.58 -8.31
N TRP A 99 12.91 11.58 -8.54
CA TRP A 99 13.90 10.91 -7.69
C TRP A 99 13.89 11.40 -6.24
N SER A 100 13.51 12.66 -6.00
CA SER A 100 13.43 13.23 -4.64
C SER A 100 12.23 12.68 -3.84
N LEU A 101 11.31 11.98 -4.50
CA LEU A 101 10.18 11.29 -3.88
C LEU A 101 10.47 9.81 -3.61
N LEU A 102 11.68 9.34 -3.93
CA LEU A 102 12.15 8.01 -3.60
C LEU A 102 13.10 8.09 -2.40
N PRO A 103 13.03 7.11 -1.47
CA PRO A 103 13.92 7.08 -0.32
C PRO A 103 15.32 6.63 -0.75
N ASP A 104 16.34 7.12 -0.03
CA ASP A 104 17.72 6.64 -0.18
C ASP A 104 17.88 5.29 0.54
N THR A 105 17.43 4.22 -0.12
CA THR A 105 17.54 2.81 0.27
C THR A 105 17.40 1.91 -0.95
N ASN A 106 18.07 0.77 -0.94
CA ASN A 106 17.85 -0.30 -1.91
C ASN A 106 16.98 -1.43 -1.36
N TYR A 107 16.53 -1.33 -0.11
CA TYR A 107 15.79 -2.38 0.57
C TYR A 107 14.28 -2.22 0.40
N TYR A 108 13.61 -3.31 0.05
CA TYR A 108 12.19 -3.31 -0.22
C TYR A 108 11.53 -4.65 0.15
N LEU A 109 10.21 -4.61 0.24
CA LEU A 109 9.34 -5.78 0.26
C LEU A 109 8.56 -5.85 -1.05
N THR A 110 8.20 -7.05 -1.48
CA THR A 110 7.42 -7.24 -2.71
C THR A 110 6.45 -8.41 -2.58
N TYR A 111 5.27 -8.25 -3.17
CA TYR A 111 4.22 -9.26 -3.16
C TYR A 111 3.23 -9.02 -4.32
N GLU A 112 2.45 -10.05 -4.66
CA GLU A 112 1.38 -9.92 -5.66
C GLU A 112 0.08 -9.43 -5.01
N GLY A 113 -0.53 -8.40 -5.59
CA GLY A 113 -1.73 -7.79 -5.06
C GLY A 113 -2.62 -7.18 -6.11
N SER A 114 -3.48 -6.29 -5.64
CA SER A 114 -4.45 -5.60 -6.48
C SER A 114 -4.16 -4.11 -6.55
N LEU A 115 -4.83 -3.44 -7.47
CA LEU A 115 -5.06 -2.01 -7.35
C LEU A 115 -5.86 -1.71 -6.07
N THR A 116 -5.59 -0.56 -5.47
CA THR A 116 -6.32 -0.05 -4.30
C THR A 116 -7.47 0.87 -4.68
N GLN A 117 -7.59 1.18 -5.97
CA GLN A 117 -8.70 1.91 -6.57
C GLN A 117 -9.61 0.96 -7.38
N PRO A 118 -10.92 1.22 -7.45
CA PRO A 118 -11.82 0.45 -8.32
C PRO A 118 -11.30 0.40 -9.77
N ALA A 119 -11.38 -0.72 -10.47
CA ALA A 119 -12.10 -1.96 -10.16
C ALA A 119 -11.31 -3.02 -9.35
N CYS A 120 -10.23 -2.64 -8.66
CA CYS A 120 -9.45 -3.53 -7.77
C CYS A 120 -8.85 -4.76 -8.47
N HIS A 121 -8.40 -4.63 -9.73
CA HIS A 121 -7.79 -5.72 -10.49
C HIS A 121 -6.56 -6.31 -9.77
N GLU A 122 -6.51 -7.63 -9.65
CA GLU A 122 -5.40 -8.41 -9.04
C GLU A 122 -4.25 -8.62 -10.04
N THR A 123 -3.69 -7.53 -10.54
CA THR A 123 -2.69 -7.52 -11.62
C THR A 123 -1.39 -6.82 -11.23
N VAL A 124 -1.25 -6.47 -9.95
CA VAL A 124 -0.18 -5.61 -9.45
C VAL A 124 0.90 -6.43 -8.75
N THR A 125 2.13 -6.27 -9.21
CA THR A 125 3.31 -6.59 -8.40
C THR A 125 3.69 -5.35 -7.58
N TRP A 126 3.52 -5.43 -6.25
CA TRP A 126 3.84 -4.35 -5.34
C TRP A 126 5.32 -4.35 -4.96
N VAL A 127 5.92 -3.16 -4.84
CA VAL A 127 7.28 -2.94 -4.35
C VAL A 127 7.24 -1.85 -3.29
N LEU A 128 7.37 -2.22 -2.02
CA LEU A 128 7.31 -1.30 -0.88
C LEU A 128 8.73 -1.04 -0.38
N PHE A 129 9.19 0.21 -0.46
CA PHE A 129 10.49 0.56 0.14
C PHE A 129 10.43 0.51 1.67
N ASN A 130 11.53 0.08 2.29
CA ASN A 130 11.60 -0.10 3.75
C ASN A 130 11.91 1.19 4.54
N LYS A 131 12.05 2.32 3.84
CA LYS A 131 12.40 3.62 4.41
C LYS A 131 11.39 4.66 3.89
N PRO A 132 10.83 5.51 4.75
CA PRO A 132 9.97 6.59 4.31
C PRO A 132 10.78 7.72 3.66
N VAL A 133 10.08 8.60 2.95
CA VAL A 133 10.55 9.96 2.69
C VAL A 133 9.99 10.90 3.75
N TYR A 134 10.77 11.88 4.15
CA TYR A 134 10.36 12.87 5.14
C TYR A 134 9.87 14.14 4.45
N VAL A 135 8.83 14.73 5.02
CA VAL A 135 8.21 15.97 4.53
C VAL A 135 7.85 16.88 5.70
N ASP A 136 7.88 18.18 5.47
CA ASP A 136 7.49 19.16 6.46
C ASP A 136 5.98 19.07 6.77
N LYS A 137 5.64 19.33 8.03
CA LYS A 137 4.26 19.23 8.53
C LYS A 137 3.30 20.18 7.81
N GLN A 138 3.76 21.38 7.41
CA GLN A 138 2.92 22.35 6.70
C GLN A 138 2.58 21.87 5.29
N GLN A 139 3.50 21.14 4.64
CA GLN A 139 3.25 20.53 3.33
C GLN A 139 2.08 19.54 3.40
N LEU A 140 2.08 18.63 4.38
CA LEU A 140 0.98 17.68 4.60
C LEU A 140 -0.32 18.38 5.02
N ASN A 141 -0.25 19.40 5.87
CA ASN A 141 -1.43 20.16 6.28
C ASN A 141 -2.12 20.85 5.11
N THR A 142 -1.35 21.26 4.08
CA THR A 142 -1.94 21.81 2.86
C THR A 142 -2.75 20.73 2.11
N LEU A 143 -2.22 19.52 1.94
CA LEU A 143 -2.97 18.42 1.31
C LEU A 143 -4.26 18.12 2.07
N ARG A 144 -4.23 18.16 3.40
CA ARG A 144 -5.40 17.93 4.26
C ARG A 144 -6.52 18.96 4.09
N GLN A 145 -6.22 20.14 3.54
CA GLN A 145 -7.20 21.18 3.25
C GLN A 145 -7.90 20.98 1.90
N LEU A 146 -7.39 20.08 1.04
CA LEU A 146 -8.02 19.76 -0.23
C LEU A 146 -9.42 19.20 -0.02
N ARG A 147 -10.31 19.54 -0.95
CA ARG A 147 -11.73 19.24 -0.85
C ARG A 147 -12.17 18.43 -2.05
N LYS A 148 -13.11 17.51 -1.82
CA LYS A 148 -13.83 16.81 -2.86
C LYS A 148 -15.26 17.31 -2.86
N ARG A 149 -15.78 17.59 -4.05
CA ARG A 149 -17.21 17.80 -4.27
C ARG A 149 -17.69 16.69 -5.19
N LEU A 150 -18.55 15.81 -4.68
CA LEU A 150 -19.16 14.78 -5.49
C LEU A 150 -20.25 15.40 -6.38
N TYR A 151 -20.43 14.84 -7.57
CA TYR A 151 -21.47 15.27 -8.49
C TYR A 151 -22.84 15.07 -7.84
N GLY A 152 -23.64 16.15 -7.73
CA GLY A 152 -24.96 16.13 -7.10
C GLY A 152 -24.98 16.39 -5.59
N GLU A 153 -23.81 16.53 -4.93
CA GLU A 153 -23.75 16.91 -3.51
C GLU A 153 -23.55 18.42 -3.33
N GLU A 154 -24.33 18.99 -2.40
CA GLU A 154 -24.13 20.36 -1.90
C GLU A 154 -23.00 20.43 -0.86
N THR A 155 -22.74 19.32 -0.19
CA THR A 155 -21.72 19.23 0.85
C THR A 155 -20.33 19.10 0.26
N VAL A 156 -19.39 19.84 0.86
CA VAL A 156 -17.97 19.77 0.51
C VAL A 156 -17.29 18.90 1.55
N THR A 157 -16.67 17.80 1.13
CA THR A 157 -15.94 16.89 2.02
C THR A 157 -14.44 17.11 1.89
N GLN A 158 -13.69 16.83 2.96
CA GLN A 158 -12.22 16.82 2.88
C GLN A 158 -11.74 15.61 2.07
N LEU A 159 -10.69 15.80 1.28
CA LEU A 159 -10.06 14.71 0.52
C LEU A 159 -9.23 13.78 1.43
N ALA A 160 -8.76 14.28 2.58
CA ALA A 160 -7.98 13.50 3.54
C ALA A 160 -8.74 12.26 4.05
N GLY A 161 -8.03 11.14 4.14
CA GLY A 161 -8.63 9.82 4.36
C GLY A 161 -8.92 9.07 3.06
N ASN A 162 -8.25 9.43 1.97
CA ASN A 162 -8.38 8.80 0.66
C ASN A 162 -7.58 7.49 0.52
N HIS A 163 -7.42 6.73 1.60
CA HIS A 163 -6.68 5.46 1.64
C HIS A 163 -7.65 4.29 1.86
N ARG A 164 -7.41 3.17 1.17
CA ARG A 164 -8.09 1.91 1.41
C ARG A 164 -7.57 1.29 2.72
N PRO A 165 -8.43 0.66 3.53
CA PRO A 165 -7.98 -0.14 4.67
C PRO A 165 -7.11 -1.32 4.26
N THR A 166 -6.25 -1.78 5.17
CA THR A 166 -5.43 -2.99 4.98
C THR A 166 -6.32 -4.21 4.74
N MET A 167 -5.96 -5.02 3.74
CA MET A 167 -6.66 -6.27 3.43
C MET A 167 -5.89 -7.49 3.95
N PRO A 168 -6.57 -8.62 4.23
CA PRO A 168 -5.91 -9.84 4.64
C PRO A 168 -4.84 -10.32 3.67
N LEU A 169 -3.76 -10.91 4.21
CA LEU A 169 -2.66 -11.43 3.40
C LEU A 169 -3.06 -12.67 2.57
N ASN A 170 -4.06 -13.44 3.03
CA ASN A 170 -4.59 -14.61 2.33
C ASN A 170 -3.48 -15.60 1.87
N ASN A 171 -2.54 -15.90 2.77
CA ASN A 171 -1.41 -16.81 2.52
C ASN A 171 -0.47 -16.43 1.36
N ARG A 172 -0.53 -15.18 0.88
CA ARG A 172 0.42 -14.68 -0.13
C ARG A 172 1.81 -14.57 0.46
N ALA A 173 2.81 -14.91 -0.35
CA ALA A 173 4.21 -14.75 0.02
C ALA A 173 4.62 -13.28 -0.09
N VAL A 174 5.11 -12.71 1.01
CA VAL A 174 5.84 -11.44 1.02
C VAL A 174 7.32 -11.77 0.93
N ARG A 175 8.00 -11.20 -0.06
CA ARG A 175 9.44 -11.37 -0.30
C ARG A 175 10.16 -10.08 0.02
N THR A 176 11.45 -10.17 0.34
CA THR A 176 12.28 -9.00 0.58
C THR A 176 13.73 -9.30 0.18
N ASN A 177 14.47 -8.26 -0.15
CA ASN A 177 15.92 -8.32 -0.32
C ASN A 177 16.69 -7.91 0.96
N ILE A 178 15.99 -7.67 2.07
CA ILE A 178 16.60 -7.42 3.38
C ILE A 178 17.14 -8.73 3.93
N ASN A 179 18.45 -8.76 4.18
CA ASN A 179 19.09 -9.90 4.83
C ASN A 179 19.03 -9.70 6.35
N TYR A 180 18.23 -10.52 7.03
CA TYR A 180 18.23 -10.55 8.49
C TYR A 180 19.33 -11.50 8.94
N PRO A 181 20.38 -11.03 9.65
CA PRO A 181 21.34 -11.95 10.26
C PRO A 181 20.58 -12.82 11.27
N THR A 182 20.41 -14.10 10.93
CA THR A 182 19.72 -15.09 11.74
C THR A 182 20.49 -15.30 13.05
N THR A 183 20.04 -14.65 14.12
CA THR A 183 20.38 -15.03 15.50
C THR A 183 19.29 -15.92 16.14
N TYR A 184 18.30 -16.35 15.36
CA TYR A 184 17.27 -17.28 15.83
C TYR A 184 17.80 -18.71 15.86
N LYS A 185 17.95 -19.26 17.06
CA LYS A 185 18.09 -20.70 17.30
C LYS A 185 16.83 -21.39 16.76
N GLU A 186 16.99 -22.28 15.79
CA GLU A 186 15.97 -23.12 15.13
C GLU A 186 15.04 -23.92 16.08
N SER A 187 15.29 -23.93 17.38
CA SER A 187 14.58 -24.77 18.35
C SER A 187 13.16 -24.31 18.72
N GLU A 188 12.73 -23.09 18.37
CA GLU A 188 11.43 -22.55 18.82
C GLU A 188 10.25 -22.71 17.84
N CYS A 189 10.49 -22.82 16.53
CA CYS A 189 9.40 -22.97 15.55
C CYS A 189 8.77 -24.37 15.57
N VAL A 190 9.59 -25.42 15.66
CA VAL A 190 9.11 -26.82 15.64
C VAL A 190 8.24 -27.13 16.87
N GLN A 191 8.55 -26.55 18.02
CA GLN A 191 7.86 -26.84 19.28
C GLN A 191 6.46 -26.22 19.38
N LYS A 192 6.17 -25.15 18.63
CA LYS A 192 4.85 -24.49 18.66
C LYS A 192 3.84 -25.15 17.72
N GLU A 193 4.28 -25.61 16.55
CA GLU A 193 3.41 -26.32 15.60
C GLU A 193 3.00 -27.71 16.13
N ASP A 194 3.94 -28.46 16.72
CA ASP A 194 3.64 -29.78 17.29
C ASP A 194 2.67 -29.72 18.48
N LYS A 195 2.80 -28.70 19.34
CA LYS A 195 1.91 -28.52 20.50
C LYS A 195 0.52 -28.02 20.09
N ALA A 196 0.43 -27.17 19.05
CA ALA A 196 -0.85 -26.72 18.52
C ALA A 196 -1.59 -27.85 17.78
N ALA A 197 -0.87 -28.64 16.98
CA ALA A 197 -1.41 -29.82 16.29
C ALA A 197 -1.87 -30.90 17.27
N ALA A 198 -1.11 -31.16 18.33
CA ALA A 198 -1.48 -32.11 19.38
C ALA A 198 -2.73 -31.66 20.17
N ARG A 199 -2.84 -30.37 20.52
CA ARG A 199 -4.01 -29.81 21.21
C ARG A 199 -5.28 -29.87 20.35
N HIS A 200 -5.17 -29.59 19.05
CA HIS A 200 -6.30 -29.73 18.13
C HIS A 200 -6.71 -31.20 17.91
N ALA A 201 -5.76 -32.13 17.86
CA ALA A 201 -6.07 -33.56 17.73
C ALA A 201 -6.79 -34.15 18.97
N VAL A 202 -6.44 -33.69 20.17
CA VAL A 202 -7.09 -34.10 21.42
C VAL A 202 -8.53 -33.55 21.52
N GLN A 203 -8.73 -32.26 21.19
CA GLN A 203 -10.07 -31.66 21.19
C GLN A 203 -11.01 -32.26 20.13
N LYS A 204 -10.48 -32.68 18.96
CA LYS A 204 -11.29 -33.36 17.92
C LYS A 204 -11.73 -34.75 18.37
N LYS A 205 -10.91 -35.50 19.11
CA LYS A 205 -11.28 -36.83 19.64
C LYS A 205 -12.31 -36.77 20.76
N GLU A 206 -12.31 -35.73 21.60
CA GLU A 206 -13.32 -35.55 22.65
C GLU A 206 -14.67 -35.07 22.10
N ARG A 207 -14.68 -34.27 21.02
CA ARG A 207 -15.91 -33.79 20.39
C ARG A 207 -16.62 -34.85 19.54
N VAL A 208 -15.88 -35.77 18.92
CA VAL A 208 -16.44 -36.89 18.13
C VAL A 208 -17.10 -37.97 19.01
N LYS A 209 -16.69 -38.11 20.28
CA LYS A 209 -17.39 -39.02 21.21
C LYS A 209 -18.72 -38.48 21.75
N LYS A 210 -19.04 -37.19 21.57
CA LYS A 210 -20.19 -36.56 22.22
C LYS A 210 -21.35 -36.14 21.33
N ASN A 211 -21.23 -36.10 20.00
CA ASN A 211 -22.37 -35.76 19.14
C ASN A 211 -22.28 -36.42 17.77
N GLY A 212 -23.04 -37.50 17.59
CA GLY A 212 -23.41 -37.97 16.26
C GLY A 212 -24.42 -37.01 15.66
N ARG A 213 -23.96 -36.01 14.91
CA ARG A 213 -24.71 -35.39 13.80
C ARG A 213 -23.80 -34.47 13.00
N SER A 214 -23.87 -34.68 11.69
CA SER A 214 -23.20 -33.93 10.63
C SER A 214 -23.69 -32.49 10.63
N GLU A 215 -22.78 -31.51 10.62
CA GLU A 215 -23.06 -30.20 10.03
C GLU A 215 -21.77 -29.51 9.54
N ARG A 216 -21.95 -28.87 8.38
CA ARG A 216 -20.99 -28.25 7.46
C ARG A 216 -20.64 -26.86 7.99
N TRP A 217 -19.36 -26.50 8.06
CA TRP A 217 -18.92 -25.15 8.48
C TRP A 217 -18.42 -24.36 7.27
N ASP A 218 -19.04 -23.20 7.04
CA ASP A 218 -18.50 -22.14 6.19
C ASP A 218 -17.37 -21.39 6.92
N TYR A 219 -16.33 -21.00 6.19
CA TYR A 219 -15.24 -20.15 6.69
C TYR A 219 -15.10 -18.90 5.82
N VAL A 220 -15.12 -17.76 6.53
CA VAL A 220 -14.57 -16.41 6.26
C VAL A 220 -15.02 -15.70 4.98
#